data_AF-A0A255G3W6-F1
#
_entry.id   AF-A0A255G3W6-F1
#
_cell.length_a   1.000
_cell.length_b   1.000
_cell.length_c   1.000
_cell.angle_alpha   90.00
_cell.angle_beta   90.00
_cell.angle_gamma   90.00
#
_symmetry.space_group_name_H-M   'P 1'
#
loop_
_entity.id
_entity.type
_entity.pdbx_description
1 polymer ?
#
loop_
_entity_poly.entity_id
_entity_poly.type
_entity_poly.pdbx_seq_one_letter_code
_entity_poly.pdbx_strand_id
1 'polypeptide(L)'
;MTASPPRSSIRSASPFVVAAIAGVIHGLFSVYWGLGGDWLLETIGARLVNAFEGRRWLLLIVAAVKLGFAVVPLAWTLRGWPRHWIWRIGCELGALSLIVWGGANTVVGHLVLAGVIRPDDGYDRAAMIGHGWLWDPLFVLWGVALLVGLIRLRRPRSI
;
A
#
# COMPACT_ATOMS: atom_id res chain seq x y z
N MET A 1 29.79 -8.44 -30.40
CA MET A 1 28.32 -8.54 -30.19
C MET A 1 27.99 -8.00 -28.80
N THR A 2 27.61 -6.74 -28.70
CA THR A 2 27.14 -6.13 -27.44
C THR A 2 25.63 -6.32 -27.35
N ALA A 3 25.18 -7.20 -26.46
CA ALA A 3 23.76 -7.39 -26.21
C ALA A 3 23.17 -6.08 -25.64
N SER A 4 22.25 -5.46 -26.37
CA SER A 4 21.48 -4.33 -25.85
C SER A 4 20.65 -4.80 -24.64
N PRO A 5 20.59 -4.04 -23.54
CA PRO A 5 19.78 -4.43 -22.40
C PRO A 5 18.31 -4.54 -22.81
N PRO A 6 17.56 -5.54 -22.31
CA PRO A 6 16.16 -5.71 -22.67
C PRO A 6 15.38 -4.49 -22.20
N ARG A 7 14.88 -3.68 -23.14
CA ARG A 7 13.95 -2.59 -22.84
C ARG A 7 12.69 -3.21 -22.25
N SER A 8 12.47 -3.06 -20.94
CA SER A 8 11.16 -3.33 -20.36
C SER A 8 10.20 -2.33 -21.01
N SER A 9 9.17 -2.82 -21.71
CA SER A 9 8.23 -1.90 -22.36
C SER A 9 7.49 -1.13 -21.27
N ILE A 10 7.30 0.17 -21.44
CA ILE A 10 6.59 1.06 -20.50
C ILE A 10 5.24 0.45 -20.07
N ARG A 11 4.60 -0.31 -20.96
CA ARG A 11 3.33 -1.01 -20.73
C ARG A 11 3.42 -2.14 -19.68
N SER A 12 4.58 -2.76 -19.51
CA SER A 12 4.84 -3.72 -18.43
C SER A 12 5.09 -3.07 -17.07
N ALA A 13 5.57 -1.82 -17.05
CA ALA A 13 5.85 -1.08 -15.82
C ALA A 13 4.62 -0.36 -15.24
N SER A 14 3.57 -0.12 -16.04
CA SER A 14 2.42 0.68 -15.59
C SER A 14 1.77 0.24 -14.27
N PRO A 15 1.60 -1.07 -13.97
CA PRO A 15 1.03 -1.48 -12.67
C PRO A 15 1.97 -1.17 -11.50
N PHE A 16 3.28 -1.32 -11.71
CA PHE A 16 4.28 -1.00 -10.70
C PHE A 16 4.37 0.51 -10.44
N VAL A 17 4.11 1.34 -11.46
CA VAL A 17 4.00 2.80 -11.27
C VAL A 17 2.77 3.15 -10.43
N VAL A 18 1.61 2.57 -10.72
CA VAL A 18 0.39 2.78 -9.91
C VAL A 18 0.60 2.33 -8.46
N ALA A 19 1.19 1.14 -8.28
CA ALA A 19 1.57 0.62 -6.96
C ALA A 19 2.52 1.57 -6.22
N ALA A 20 3.56 2.07 -6.90
CA ALA A 20 4.51 3.00 -6.30
C ALA A 20 3.86 4.31 -5.89
N ILE A 21 3.00 4.90 -6.73
CA ILE A 21 2.28 6.14 -6.38
C ILE A 21 1.42 5.93 -5.13
N ALA A 22 0.60 4.88 -5.11
CA ALA A 22 -0.27 4.58 -3.97
C ALA A 22 0.53 4.35 -2.67
N GLY A 23 1.59 3.55 -2.74
CA GLY A 23 2.45 3.27 -1.59
C GLY A 23 3.26 4.49 -1.12
N VAL A 24 3.70 5.35 -2.04
CA VAL A 24 4.39 6.61 -1.71
C VAL A 24 3.46 7.58 -1.01
N ILE A 25 2.20 7.72 -1.45
CA ILE A 25 1.20 8.54 -0.75
C ILE A 25 1.05 8.06 0.70
N HIS A 26 0.88 6.76 0.94
CA HIS A 26 0.85 6.20 2.30
C HIS A 26 2.12 6.48 3.10
N GLY A 27 3.28 6.36 2.47
CA GLY A 27 4.58 6.63 3.08
C GLY A 27 4.72 8.10 3.50
N LEU A 28 4.36 9.03 2.61
CA LEU A 28 4.44 10.48 2.86
C LEU A 28 3.55 10.93 4.02
N PHE A 29 2.32 10.42 4.12
CA PHE A 29 1.47 10.70 5.28
C PHE A 29 2.06 10.13 6.57
N SER A 30 2.69 8.95 6.51
CA SER A 30 3.40 8.37 7.66
C SER A 30 4.60 9.22 8.09
N VAL A 31 5.35 9.81 7.12
CA VAL A 31 6.40 10.80 7.40
C VAL A 31 5.82 12.05 8.05
N TYR A 32 4.78 12.62 7.43
CA TYR A 32 4.14 13.85 7.89
C TYR A 32 3.63 13.72 9.33
N TRP A 33 2.91 12.65 9.66
CA TRP A 33 2.45 12.38 11.03
C TRP A 33 3.61 12.10 11.99
N GLY A 34 4.66 11.41 11.53
CA GLY A 34 5.87 11.16 12.33
C GLY A 34 6.65 12.43 12.68
N LEU A 35 6.56 13.47 11.85
CA LEU A 35 7.13 14.80 12.08
C LEU A 35 6.19 15.72 12.88
N GLY A 36 5.07 15.21 13.37
CA GLY A 36 4.14 15.95 14.22
C GLY A 36 2.95 16.58 13.49
N GLY A 37 2.76 16.31 12.20
CA GLY A 37 1.56 16.71 11.48
C GLY A 37 0.31 15.99 11.97
N ASP A 38 -0.84 16.67 11.96
CA ASP A 38 -2.13 16.11 12.43
C ASP A 38 -3.19 16.06 11.32
N TRP A 39 -2.90 16.59 10.13
CA TRP A 39 -3.84 16.55 9.00
C TRP A 39 -4.23 15.11 8.65
N LEU A 40 -5.54 14.83 8.62
CA LEU A 40 -6.14 13.51 8.42
C LEU A 40 -5.73 12.43 9.43
N LEU A 41 -5.02 12.78 10.53
CA LEU A 41 -4.57 11.80 11.52
C LEU A 41 -5.75 11.11 12.23
N GLU A 42 -6.81 11.85 12.51
CA GLU A 42 -8.06 11.33 13.07
C GLU A 42 -8.71 10.24 12.21
N THR A 43 -8.47 10.26 10.89
CA THR A 43 -9.11 9.33 9.95
C THR A 43 -8.47 7.94 9.96
N ILE A 44 -7.38 7.74 10.70
CA ILE A 44 -6.81 6.41 10.97
C ILE A 44 -7.38 5.81 12.28
N GLY A 45 -8.10 6.62 13.05
CA GLY A 45 -8.83 6.23 14.25
C GLY A 45 -8.10 6.43 15.58
N ALA A 46 -8.89 6.81 16.58
CA ALA A 46 -8.41 7.17 17.92
C ALA A 46 -7.51 6.10 18.57
N ARG A 47 -7.80 4.80 18.37
CA ARG A 47 -6.96 3.72 18.91
C ARG A 47 -5.52 3.80 18.39
N LEU A 48 -5.34 4.08 17.09
CA LEU A 48 -4.03 4.15 16.50
C LEU A 48 -3.31 5.45 16.89
N VAL A 49 -4.05 6.56 16.93
CA VAL A 49 -3.52 7.85 17.42
C VAL A 49 -2.97 7.71 18.85
N ASN A 50 -3.76 7.12 19.75
CA ASN A 50 -3.37 6.89 21.14
C ASN A 50 -2.17 5.92 21.25
N ALA A 51 -2.09 4.91 20.39
CA ALA A 51 -0.96 3.98 20.36
C ALA A 51 0.38 4.65 20.01
N PHE A 52 0.35 5.77 19.30
CA PHE A 52 1.54 6.54 18.91
C PHE A 52 1.75 7.82 19.73
N GLU A 53 0.94 8.07 20.75
CA GLU A 53 1.10 9.21 21.63
C GLU A 53 2.47 9.17 22.33
N GLY A 54 3.22 10.27 22.27
CA GLY A 54 4.62 10.34 22.73
C GLY A 54 5.63 9.50 21.94
N ARG A 55 5.20 8.75 20.92
CA ARG A 55 6.04 7.84 20.12
C ARG A 55 5.84 8.00 18.61
N ARG A 56 5.40 9.18 18.17
CA ARG A 56 5.12 9.49 16.75
C ARG A 56 6.31 9.22 15.83
N TRP A 57 7.55 9.33 16.31
CA TRP A 57 8.76 8.98 15.56
C TRP A 57 8.75 7.53 15.01
N LEU A 58 8.02 6.59 15.63
CA LEU A 58 7.84 5.24 15.11
C LEU A 58 7.14 5.22 13.74
N LEU A 59 6.33 6.25 13.44
CA LEU A 59 5.72 6.40 12.11
C LEU A 59 6.76 6.67 11.02
N LEU A 60 7.95 7.17 11.35
CA LEU A 60 9.06 7.30 10.39
C LEU A 60 9.64 5.94 10.00
N ILE A 61 9.68 4.98 10.93
CA ILE A 61 10.05 3.59 10.63
C ILE A 61 8.99 2.97 9.72
N VAL A 62 7.71 3.13 10.07
CA VAL A 62 6.58 2.67 9.25
C VAL A 62 6.64 3.30 7.86
N ALA A 63 6.98 4.59 7.75
CA ALA A 63 7.14 5.29 6.49
C ALA A 63 8.28 4.71 5.67
N ALA A 64 9.45 4.47 6.27
CA ALA A 64 10.60 3.89 5.59
C ALA A 64 10.27 2.51 5.00
N VAL A 65 9.56 1.67 5.76
CA VAL A 65 9.07 0.37 5.28
C VAL A 65 8.11 0.56 4.10
N LYS A 66 7.08 1.40 4.24
CA LYS A 66 6.12 1.67 3.17
C LYS A 66 6.78 2.18 1.89
N LEU A 67 7.66 3.17 2.00
CA LEU A 67 8.40 3.74 0.87
C LEU A 67 9.31 2.70 0.20
N GLY A 68 9.98 1.86 0.99
CA GLY A 68 10.77 0.74 0.47
C GLY A 68 9.90 -0.21 -0.34
N PHE A 69 8.80 -0.71 0.23
CA PHE A 69 7.87 -1.60 -0.47
C PHE A 69 7.20 -0.95 -1.69
N ALA A 70 7.03 0.37 -1.70
CA ALA A 70 6.43 1.09 -2.82
C ALA A 70 7.40 1.23 -3.99
N VAL A 71 8.66 1.58 -3.72
CA VAL A 71 9.63 1.97 -4.76
C VAL A 71 10.45 0.77 -5.26
N VAL A 72 10.79 -0.17 -4.39
CA VAL A 72 11.69 -1.30 -4.73
C VAL A 72 11.14 -2.16 -5.89
N PRO A 73 9.86 -2.58 -5.91
CA PRO A 73 9.32 -3.36 -7.03
C PRO A 73 9.39 -2.63 -8.37
N LEU A 74 9.14 -1.31 -8.36
CA LEU A 74 9.26 -0.48 -9.57
C LEU A 74 10.71 -0.38 -10.02
N ALA A 75 11.64 -0.11 -9.10
CA ALA A 75 13.07 -0.03 -9.40
C ALA A 75 13.61 -1.33 -10.01
N TRP A 76 13.21 -2.49 -9.46
CA TRP A 76 13.56 -3.80 -10.03
C TRP A 76 12.93 -4.04 -11.40
N THR A 77 11.70 -3.58 -11.63
CA THR A 77 11.07 -3.69 -12.95
C THR A 77 11.82 -2.88 -14.02
N LEU A 78 12.40 -1.74 -13.62
CA LEU A 78 13.16 -0.87 -14.53
C LEU A 78 14.61 -1.33 -14.73
N ARG A 79 15.26 -1.89 -13.70
CA ARG A 79 16.69 -2.27 -13.73
C ARG A 79 16.94 -3.75 -13.98
N GLY A 80 15.89 -4.58 -13.93
CA GLY A 80 15.97 -6.03 -13.97
C GLY A 80 15.59 -6.64 -12.62
N TRP A 81 14.64 -7.58 -12.64
CA TRP A 81 14.16 -8.22 -11.43
C TRP A 81 15.22 -9.15 -10.84
N PRO A 82 15.44 -9.16 -9.52
CA PRO A 82 16.44 -10.04 -8.90
C PRO A 82 16.10 -11.52 -9.16
N ARG A 83 17.13 -12.35 -9.40
CA ARG A 83 16.94 -13.81 -9.66
C ARG A 83 16.40 -14.57 -8.45
N HIS A 84 16.56 -14.04 -7.24
CA HIS A 84 16.13 -14.73 -6.02
C HIS A 84 14.61 -14.68 -5.86
N TRP A 85 13.99 -15.86 -5.80
CA TRP A 85 12.55 -16.06 -5.67
C TRP A 85 11.95 -15.46 -4.39
N ILE A 86 12.75 -15.31 -3.32
CA ILE A 86 12.29 -14.78 -2.02
C ILE A 86 11.72 -13.36 -2.14
N TRP A 87 12.34 -12.50 -2.96
CA TRP A 87 11.89 -11.12 -3.17
C TRP A 87 10.52 -11.08 -3.83
N ARG A 88 10.32 -11.99 -4.78
CA ARG A 88 9.04 -12.14 -5.45
C ARG A 88 7.97 -12.61 -4.48
N ILE A 89 8.23 -13.66 -3.70
CA ILE A 89 7.27 -14.15 -2.70
C ILE A 89 6.96 -13.06 -1.68
N GLY A 90 7.96 -12.31 -1.23
CA GLY A 90 7.76 -11.16 -0.35
C GLY A 90 6.80 -10.12 -0.96
N CYS A 91 6.96 -9.78 -2.24
CA CYS A 91 6.03 -8.88 -2.93
C CYS A 91 4.63 -9.48 -3.11
N GLU A 92 4.52 -10.79 -3.37
CA GLU A 92 3.23 -11.48 -3.52
C GLU A 92 2.48 -11.54 -2.19
N LEU A 93 3.15 -11.94 -1.11
CA LEU A 93 2.57 -11.94 0.24
C LEU A 93 2.18 -10.53 0.67
N GLY A 94 3.06 -9.53 0.46
CA GLY A 94 2.74 -8.14 0.76
C GLY A 94 1.52 -7.63 -0.01
N ALA A 95 1.44 -7.91 -1.31
CA ALA A 95 0.28 -7.55 -2.12
C ALA A 95 -1.01 -8.20 -1.61
N LEU A 96 -0.98 -9.49 -1.28
CA LEU A 96 -2.13 -10.21 -0.73
C LEU A 96 -2.55 -9.65 0.62
N SER A 97 -1.61 -9.36 1.52
CA SER A 97 -1.90 -8.74 2.81
C SER A 97 -2.58 -7.38 2.63
N LEU A 98 -2.11 -6.53 1.72
CA LEU A 98 -2.72 -5.24 1.41
C LEU A 98 -4.16 -5.38 0.89
N ILE A 99 -4.39 -6.33 -0.01
CA ILE A 99 -5.71 -6.56 -0.60
C ILE A 99 -6.68 -7.08 0.46
N VAL A 100 -6.29 -8.10 1.23
CA VAL A 100 -7.16 -8.74 2.21
C VAL A 100 -7.44 -7.79 3.37
N TRP A 101 -6.40 -7.20 3.96
CA TRP A 101 -6.55 -6.30 5.10
C TRP A 101 -7.27 -5.01 4.70
N GLY A 102 -6.81 -4.36 3.63
CA GLY A 102 -7.44 -3.14 3.13
C GLY A 102 -8.87 -3.39 2.65
N GLY A 103 -9.11 -4.47 1.93
CA GLY A 103 -10.45 -4.83 1.45
C GLY A 103 -11.41 -5.09 2.60
N ALA A 104 -10.98 -5.87 3.60
CA ALA A 104 -11.79 -6.14 4.78
C ALA A 104 -12.14 -4.87 5.54
N ASN A 105 -11.16 -4.00 5.84
CA ASN A 105 -11.42 -2.76 6.56
C ASN A 105 -12.26 -1.76 5.74
N THR A 106 -12.06 -1.70 4.43
CA THR A 106 -12.90 -0.90 3.52
C THR A 106 -14.36 -1.35 3.63
N VAL A 107 -14.61 -2.66 3.55
CA VAL A 107 -15.96 -3.22 3.66
C VAL A 107 -16.55 -2.97 5.04
N VAL A 108 -15.79 -3.24 6.11
CA VAL A 108 -16.25 -3.00 7.49
C VAL A 108 -16.59 -1.52 7.71
N GLY A 109 -15.73 -0.60 7.26
CA GLY A 109 -15.99 0.84 7.36
C GLY A 109 -17.30 1.25 6.69
N HIS A 110 -17.57 0.73 5.49
CA HIS A 110 -18.84 0.97 4.80
C HIS A 110 -20.05 0.35 5.51
N LEU A 111 -19.92 -0.88 6.02
CA LEU A 111 -21.01 -1.56 6.74
C LEU A 111 -21.38 -0.84 8.04
N VAL A 112 -20.39 -0.30 8.75
CA VAL A 112 -20.61 0.52 9.95
C VAL A 112 -21.27 1.85 9.57
N LEU A 113 -20.76 2.54 8.54
CA LEU A 113 -21.34 3.81 8.08
C LEU A 113 -22.78 3.66 7.54
N ALA A 114 -23.10 2.52 6.92
CA ALA A 114 -24.44 2.18 6.45
C ALA A 114 -25.39 1.74 7.58
N GLY A 115 -24.89 1.58 8.81
CA GLY A 115 -25.69 1.14 9.97
C GLY A 115 -26.07 -0.34 9.95
N VAL A 116 -25.44 -1.14 9.07
CA VAL A 116 -25.59 -2.60 9.01
C VAL A 116 -24.86 -3.25 10.18
N ILE A 117 -23.65 -2.77 10.49
CA ILE A 117 -22.92 -3.12 11.71
C ILE A 117 -23.09 -1.96 12.70
N ARG A 118 -23.53 -2.26 13.92
CA ARG A 118 -23.73 -1.28 14.99
C ARG A 118 -22.92 -1.69 16.20
N PRO A 119 -21.73 -1.10 16.41
CA PRO A 119 -20.94 -1.35 17.61
C PRO A 119 -21.67 -0.82 18.85
N ASP A 120 -21.69 -1.61 19.92
CA ASP A 120 -22.44 -1.30 21.15
C ASP A 120 -21.94 -0.01 21.84
N ASP A 121 -20.63 0.24 21.79
CA ASP A 121 -19.98 1.43 22.39
C ASP A 121 -19.93 2.65 21.44
N GLY A 122 -20.63 2.57 20.31
CA GLY A 122 -20.51 3.56 19.22
C GLY A 122 -19.25 3.39 18.38
N TYR A 123 -18.99 4.32 17.46
CA TYR A 123 -17.83 4.25 16.57
C TYR A 123 -17.23 5.63 16.26
N ASP A 124 -15.93 5.65 15.99
CA ASP A 124 -15.23 6.82 15.48
C ASP A 124 -15.59 7.03 14.00
N ARG A 125 -16.45 8.02 13.74
CA ARG A 125 -16.95 8.29 12.39
C ARG A 125 -15.86 8.75 11.44
N ALA A 126 -14.90 9.56 11.91
CA ALA A 126 -13.79 10.02 11.08
C ALA A 126 -12.90 8.83 10.66
N ALA A 127 -12.63 7.91 11.58
CA ALA A 127 -11.93 6.68 11.29
C ALA A 127 -12.65 5.83 10.25
N MET A 128 -13.96 5.62 10.41
CA MET A 128 -14.73 4.79 9.46
C MET A 128 -14.77 5.42 8.06
N ILE A 129 -14.79 6.75 7.94
CA ILE A 129 -14.66 7.44 6.65
C ILE A 129 -13.27 7.25 6.07
N GLY A 130 -12.22 7.40 6.88
CA GLY A 130 -10.84 7.19 6.43
C GLY A 130 -10.59 5.76 5.94
N HIS A 131 -11.00 4.76 6.72
CA HIS A 131 -10.92 3.35 6.35
C HIS A 131 -11.84 3.00 5.16
N GLY A 132 -13.03 3.58 5.08
CA GLY A 132 -13.96 3.33 3.98
C GLY A 132 -13.51 3.92 2.65
N TRP A 133 -12.97 5.14 2.63
CA TRP A 133 -12.82 5.91 1.39
C TRP A 133 -11.40 6.36 1.07
N LEU A 134 -10.46 6.31 2.01
CA LEU A 134 -9.15 6.93 1.84
C LEU A 134 -8.01 5.92 1.98
N TRP A 135 -7.80 5.37 3.18
CA TRP A 135 -6.58 4.63 3.50
C TRP A 135 -6.62 3.20 3.00
N ASP A 136 -7.66 2.45 3.36
CA ASP A 136 -7.71 1.04 3.00
C ASP A 136 -8.02 0.79 1.53
N PRO A 137 -8.87 1.60 0.83
CA PRO A 137 -8.98 1.54 -0.61
C PRO A 137 -7.65 1.83 -1.32
N LEU A 138 -6.83 2.72 -0.77
CA LEU A 138 -5.50 3.02 -1.30
C LEU A 138 -4.53 1.84 -1.07
N PHE A 139 -4.62 1.12 0.05
CA PHE A 139 -3.93 -0.15 0.24
C PHE A 139 -4.38 -1.21 -0.76
N VAL A 140 -5.68 -1.34 -1.02
CA VAL A 140 -6.21 -2.27 -2.03
C VAL A 140 -5.69 -1.89 -3.43
N LEU A 141 -5.73 -0.61 -3.80
CA LEU A 141 -5.20 -0.13 -5.08
C LEU A 141 -3.72 -0.49 -5.22
N TRP A 142 -2.92 -0.24 -4.18
CA TRP A 142 -1.51 -0.60 -4.15
C TRP A 142 -1.30 -2.11 -4.33
N GLY A 143 -1.98 -2.93 -3.52
CA GLY A 143 -1.86 -4.38 -3.54
C GLY A 143 -2.30 -5.00 -4.87
N VAL A 144 -3.44 -4.59 -5.42
CA VAL A 144 -3.95 -5.07 -6.72
C VAL A 144 -2.99 -4.67 -7.84
N ALA A 145 -2.54 -3.42 -7.88
CA ALA A 145 -1.62 -2.96 -8.92
C ALA A 145 -0.28 -3.73 -8.88
N LEU A 146 0.25 -3.97 -7.68
CA LEU A 146 1.47 -4.77 -7.50
C LEU A 146 1.26 -6.21 -7.96
N LEU A 147 0.18 -6.86 -7.53
CA LEU A 147 -0.13 -8.25 -7.90
C LEU A 147 -0.32 -8.41 -9.42
N VAL A 148 -1.04 -7.47 -10.06
CA VAL A 148 -1.21 -7.45 -11.51
C VAL A 148 0.14 -7.29 -12.22
N GLY A 149 1.02 -6.43 -11.72
CA GLY A 149 2.39 -6.29 -12.22
C GLY A 149 3.18 -7.61 -12.15
N LEU A 150 3.14 -8.28 -11.01
CA LEU A 150 3.81 -9.56 -10.78
C LEU A 150 3.27 -10.69 -11.67
N ILE A 151 1.95 -10.73 -11.90
CA ILE A 151 1.31 -11.68 -12.83
C ILE A 151 1.74 -11.39 -14.28
N ARG A 152 1.80 -10.13 -14.69
CA ARG A 152 2.26 -9.75 -16.05
C ARG A 152 3.72 -10.09 -16.27
N LEU A 153 4.56 -10.03 -15.24
CA LEU A 153 5.96 -10.46 -15.30
C LEU A 153 6.10 -11.98 -15.51
N ARG A 154 5.08 -12.80 -15.15
CA ARG A 154 5.08 -14.27 -15.38
C ARG A 154 4.84 -14.64 -16.83
N ARG A 155 4.12 -13.83 -17.60
CA ARG A 155 3.72 -14.20 -18.95
C ARG A 155 4.93 -14.09 -19.89
N PRO A 156 5.37 -15.18 -20.53
CA PRO A 156 6.32 -15.09 -21.63
C PRO A 156 5.73 -14.12 -22.66
N ARG A 157 6.54 -13.19 -23.18
CA ARG A 157 6.13 -12.42 -24.34
C ARG A 157 5.98 -13.44 -25.48
N SER A 158 4.75 -13.81 -25.82
CA SER A 158 4.49 -14.58 -27.03
C SER A 158 4.97 -13.71 -28.19
N ILE A 159 6.06 -14.15 -28.82
CA ILE A 159 6.57 -13.61 -30.08
C ILE A 159 5.68 -14.13 -31.19
#